data_AF-A0A1Q7MDG0-F1
#
_entry.id   AF-A0A1Q7MDG0-F1
#
_cell.length_a   1.000
_cell.length_b   1.000
_cell.length_c   1.000
_cell.angle_alpha   90.00
_cell.angle_beta   90.00
_cell.angle_gamma   90.00
#
_symmetry.space_group_name_H-M   'P 1'
#
loop_
_entity.id
_entity.type
_entity.pdbx_description
1 polymer ?
#
loop_
_entity_poly.entity_id
_entity_poly.type
_entity_poly.pdbx_seq_one_letter_code
_entity_poly.pdbx_strand_id
1 'polypeptide(L)' 'MTAGRAKYVTVSDEEALEAFKNLSQLEGIMPALESAHAICYSMKLAKSLGTRDSIIVNLSGRGDKDVEIIAEHLPQ' A
#
# COMPACT_ATOMS: atom_id res chain seq x y z
N MET A 1 -19.82 -9.56 14.08
CA MET A 1 -18.78 -10.39 14.69
C MET A 1 -17.44 -9.67 14.59
N THR A 2 -16.78 -9.38 15.72
CA THR A 2 -15.33 -9.47 15.97
C THR A 2 -15.05 -8.98 17.38
N ALA A 3 -14.30 -9.74 18.16
CA ALA A 3 -14.02 -9.49 19.58
C ALA A 3 -12.95 -8.39 19.81
N GLY A 4 -12.96 -7.30 19.05
CA GLY A 4 -12.00 -6.18 19.18
C GLY A 4 -10.54 -6.52 18.81
N ARG A 5 -10.27 -7.68 18.19
CA ARG A 5 -8.91 -8.17 17.89
C ARG A 5 -8.27 -7.55 16.65
N ALA A 6 -9.07 -7.10 15.69
CA ALA A 6 -8.60 -6.54 14.44
C ALA A 6 -9.47 -5.35 14.02
N LYS A 7 -8.85 -4.37 13.35
CA LYS A 7 -9.53 -3.25 12.70
C LYS A 7 -9.42 -3.46 11.20
N TYR A 8 -10.56 -3.43 10.52
CA TYR A 8 -10.65 -3.52 9.07
C TYR A 8 -10.86 -2.13 8.51
N VAL A 9 -10.13 -1.82 7.45
CA VAL A 9 -10.11 -0.51 6.80
C VAL A 9 -10.13 -0.70 5.30
N THR A 10 -10.53 0.34 4.58
CA THR A 10 -10.60 0.35 3.12
C THR A 10 -9.67 1.42 2.57
N VAL A 11 -9.11 1.15 1.41
CA VAL A 11 -8.29 2.05 0.59
C VAL A 11 -8.87 1.95 -0.82
N SER A 12 -8.99 3.06 -1.55
CA SER A 12 -9.48 3.01 -2.93
C SER A 12 -8.39 2.58 -3.91
N ASP A 13 -8.78 2.15 -5.11
CA ASP A 13 -7.82 1.72 -6.13
C ASP A 13 -6.86 2.85 -6.54
N GLU A 14 -7.35 4.09 -6.62
CA GLU A 14 -6.52 5.27 -6.93
C GLU A 14 -5.47 5.52 -5.85
N GLU A 15 -5.87 5.38 -4.58
CA GLU A 15 -4.96 5.53 -3.44
C GLU A 15 -3.93 4.41 -3.38
N ALA A 16 -4.31 3.19 -3.78
CA ALA A 16 -3.41 2.06 -3.88
C ALA A 16 -2.40 2.24 -5.03
N LEU A 17 -2.84 2.75 -6.18
CA LEU A 17 -1.96 3.07 -7.31
C LEU A 17 -0.91 4.13 -6.95
N GLU A 18 -1.31 5.17 -6.22
CA GLU A 18 -0.37 6.18 -5.73
C GLU A 18 0.64 5.57 -4.73
N ALA A 19 0.19 4.68 -3.84
CA ALA A 19 1.09 3.98 -2.93
C ALA A 19 2.04 3.01 -3.65
N PHE A 20 1.58 2.32 -4.70
CA PHE A 20 2.41 1.50 -5.57
C PHE A 20 3.54 2.35 -6.17
N LYS A 21 3.20 3.52 -6.73
CA LYS A 21 4.17 4.44 -7.33
C LYS A 21 5.19 4.91 -6.31
N ASN A 22 4.73 5.33 -5.13
CA ASN A 22 5.61 5.80 -4.06
C ASN A 22 6.61 4.71 -3.62
N LEU A 23 6.16 3.47 -3.36
CA LEU A 23 7.07 2.41 -2.95
C LEU A 23 8.06 2.04 -4.08
N SER A 24 7.60 2.04 -5.33
CA SER A 24 8.44 1.75 -6.49
C SER A 24 9.52 2.81 -6.71
N GLN A 25 9.17 4.09 -6.55
CA GLN A 25 10.09 5.21 -6.78
C GLN A 25 11.06 5.45 -5.63
N LEU A 26 10.60 5.27 -4.39
CA LEU A 26 11.40 5.56 -3.21
C LEU A 26 12.33 4.38 -2.84
N GLU A 27 11.82 3.15 -2.96
CA GLU A 27 12.53 1.95 -2.46
C GLU A 27 12.92 0.98 -3.59
N GLY A 28 12.52 1.23 -4.83
CA GLY A 28 12.80 0.32 -5.96
C GLY A 28 12.03 -1.01 -5.89
N ILE A 29 10.96 -1.07 -5.09
CA ILE A 29 10.14 -2.27 -4.89
C ILE A 29 8.80 -2.06 -5.59
N MET A 30 8.47 -2.92 -6.56
CA MET A 30 7.15 -2.95 -7.20
C MET A 30 6.22 -3.94 -6.46
N PRO A 31 5.31 -3.47 -5.58
CA PRO A 31 4.41 -4.35 -4.85
C PRO A 31 3.28 -4.86 -5.74
N ALA A 32 2.65 -6.00 -5.40
CA ALA A 32 1.34 -6.32 -5.98
C ALA A 32 0.31 -5.22 -5.64
N LEU A 33 -0.71 -5.02 -6.46
CA LEU A 33 -1.74 -4.00 -6.21
C LEU A 33 -2.48 -4.23 -4.88
N GLU A 34 -2.71 -5.49 -4.50
CA GLU A 34 -3.28 -5.85 -3.19
C GLU A 34 -2.36 -5.47 -2.03
N SER A 35 -1.04 -5.56 -2.23
CA SER A 35 -0.05 -5.10 -1.23
C SER A 35 0.01 -3.58 -1.16
N ALA A 36 -0.21 -2.89 -2.27
CA ALA A 36 -0.20 -1.42 -2.31
C ALA A 36 -1.33 -0.81 -1.45
N HIS A 37 -2.46 -1.50 -1.29
CA HIS A 37 -3.51 -1.11 -0.34
C HIS A 37 -2.99 -1.05 1.11
N ALA A 38 -2.20 -2.05 1.52
CA ALA A 38 -1.62 -2.09 2.86
C ALA A 38 -0.56 -0.99 3.05
N ILE A 39 0.24 -0.71 2.01
CA ILE A 39 1.22 0.37 2.03
C ILE A 39 0.54 1.73 2.15
N CYS A 40 -0.49 2.00 1.35
CA CYS A 40 -1.27 3.23 1.43
C CYS A 40 -1.81 3.46 2.85
N TYR A 41 -2.45 2.43 3.42
CA TYR A 41 -2.94 2.53 4.79
C TYR A 41 -1.82 2.74 5.81
N SER A 42 -0.68 2.06 5.66
CA SER A 42 0.46 2.23 6.55
C SER A 42 1.01 3.66 6.56
N MET A 43 1.07 4.31 5.39
CA MET A 43 1.50 5.72 5.27
C MET A 43 0.51 6.68 5.95
N LYS A 44 -0.79 6.39 5.86
CA LYS A 44 -1.83 7.15 6.58
C LYS A 44 -1.73 6.94 8.09
N LEU A 45 -1.57 5.68 8.53
CA LEU A 45 -1.47 5.31 9.94
C LEU A 45 -0.22 5.93 10.58
N ALA A 46 0.92 5.90 9.88
CA ALA A 46 2.19 6.45 10.37
C ALA A 46 2.08 7.93 10.77
N LYS A 47 1.26 8.73 10.07
CA LYS A 47 1.01 10.15 10.41
C LYS A 47 0.36 10.35 11.79
N SER A 48 -0.27 9.31 12.34
CA SER A 48 -0.92 9.32 13.65
C SER A 48 -0.08 8.68 14.76
N LEU A 49 1.07 8.09 14.43
CA LEU A 49 1.95 7.40 15.36
C LEU A 49 3.11 8.31 15.80
N GLY A 50 3.76 7.94 16.91
CA GLY A 50 4.97 8.61 17.37
C GLY A 50 6.19 8.23 16.52
N THR A 51 7.22 9.06 16.53
CA THR A 51 8.46 8.84 15.74
C THR A 51 9.26 7.60 16.12
N ARG A 52 8.90 6.94 17.24
CA ARG A 52 9.53 5.69 17.72
C ARG A 52 8.65 4.46 17.50
N ASP A 53 7.42 4.63 17.05
CA ASP A 53 6.54 3.50 16.76
C ASP A 53 6.98 2.84 15.45
N SER A 54 6.70 1.54 15.33
CA SER A 54 7.04 0.75 14.15
C SER A 54 5.79 0.10 13.57
N ILE A 55 5.70 0.05 12.24
CA ILE A 55 4.65 -0.64 11.51
C ILE A 55 5.29 -1.81 10.76
N ILE A 56 4.72 -3.00 10.92
CA ILE A 56 5.07 -4.17 10.11
C ILE A 56 4.01 -4.31 9.02
N VAL A 57 4.43 -4.30 7.76
CA VAL A 57 3.55 -4.47 6.60
C VAL A 57 3.88 -5.79 5.91
N ASN A 58 2.86 -6.57 5.59
CA ASN A 58 3.01 -7.77 4.78
C ASN A 58 2.94 -7.39 3.29
N LEU A 59 4.07 -7.51 2.58
CA LEU A 59 4.11 -7.44 1.12
C LEU A 59 3.83 -8.84 0.55
N SER A 60 2.55 -9.12 0.31
CA SER A 60 2.05 -10.45 -0.06
C SER A 60 2.50 -10.92 -1.44
N GLY A 61 2.93 -10.00 -2.31
CA GLY A 61 3.33 -10.33 -3.67
C GLY A 61 4.06 -9.20 -4.38
N ARG A 62 4.56 -9.53 -5.57
CA ARG A 62 5.27 -8.62 -6.49
C ARG A 62 4.36 -8.18 -7.63
N GLY A 63 4.53 -6.94 -8.08
CA GLY A 63 3.70 -6.30 -9.11
C GLY A 63 4.15 -6.54 -10.55
N ASP A 64 5.10 -7.46 -10.80
CA ASP A 64 5.66 -7.71 -12.14
C ASP A 64 4.57 -8.04 -13.20
N LYS A 65 3.47 -8.65 -12.77
CA LYS A 65 2.37 -9.06 -13.65
C LYS A 65 1.36 -7.94 -13.93
N ASP A 66 1.39 -6.89 -13.10
CA ASP A 66 0.38 -5.83 -13.10
C ASP A 66 0.87 -4.57 -13.82
N VAL A 67 2.07 -4.61 -14.40
CA VAL A 67 2.74 -3.47 -15.04
C VAL A 67 1.90 -2.85 -16.16
N GLU A 68 1.24 -3.68 -16.97
CA GLU A 68 0.39 -3.20 -18.08
C GLU A 68 -0.83 -2.43 -17.54
N ILE A 69 -1.51 -3.00 -16.53
CA ILE A 69 -2.67 -2.37 -15.88
C ILE A 69 -2.26 -1.06 -15.24
N ILE A 70 -1.12 -1.04 -14.55
CA ILE A 70 -0.62 0.15 -13.86
C ILE A 70 -0.22 1.23 -14.87
N ALA A 71 0.40 0.87 -15.99
CA ALA A 71 0.78 1.80 -17.03
C ALA A 71 -0.44 2.51 -17.67
N GLU A 72 -1.58 1.83 -17.78
CA GLU A 72 -2.83 2.42 -18.28
C GLU A 72 -3.47 3.40 -17.29
N HIS A 73 -3.23 3.22 -15.99
CA HIS A 73 -3.88 4.01 -14.93
C HIS A 73 -2.97 5.09 -14.33
N LEU A 74 -1.68 5.12 -14.68
CA LEU A 74 -0.78 6.20 -14.29
C LEU A 74 -0.93 7.40 -15.24
N PRO A 75 -1.34 8.58 -14.73
CA PRO A 75 -1.29 9.80 -15.55
C PRO A 75 0.16 10.13 -15.91
N GLN A 76 0.37 10.62 -17.14
CA GLN A 76 1.67 11.05 -17.65
C GLN A 76 2.26 12.23 -16.87
#